data_AF-A0A263NZB5-F1
#
_entry.id   AF-A0A263NZB5-F1
#
_cell.length_a   1.000
_cell.length_b   1.000
_cell.length_c   1.000
_cell.angle_alpha   90.00
_cell.angle_beta   90.00
_cell.angle_gamma   90.00
#
_symmetry.space_group_name_H-M   'P 1'
#
loop_
_entity.id
_entity.type
_entity.pdbx_description
1 polymer ?
#
loop_
_entity_poly.entity_id
_entity_poly.type
_entity_poly.pdbx_seq_one_letter_code
_entity_poly.pdbx_strand_id
1 'polypeptide(L)'
;MTMSIDERMLSMDSILEGLSEGTIEIGEAVRRLRVEVTTLNQIKFARMCKISVRTLVHIEQGEGNQTLKSLNAVFRPFGWKMGVMKVRRSL
;
A
#
# COMPACT_ATOMS: atom_id res chain seq x y z
N MET A 1 13.84 11.71 -12.24
CA MET A 1 14.65 11.92 -11.02
C MET A 1 14.42 10.72 -10.13
N THR A 2 15.48 10.03 -9.69
CA THR A 2 15.36 8.89 -8.78
C THR A 2 15.29 9.46 -7.37
N MET A 3 14.19 9.24 -6.65
CA MET A 3 14.07 9.69 -5.24
C MET A 3 15.23 9.13 -4.41
N SER A 4 15.76 9.97 -3.53
CA SER A 4 16.76 9.56 -2.54
C SER A 4 16.17 8.46 -1.63
N ILE A 5 17.05 7.67 -1.02
CA ILE A 5 16.64 6.65 -0.04
C ILE A 5 15.84 7.28 1.09
N ASP A 6 16.25 8.46 1.55
CA ASP A 6 15.57 9.21 2.62
C ASP A 6 14.17 9.66 2.21
N GLU A 7 14.01 10.16 0.98
CA GLU A 7 12.71 10.59 0.48
C GLU A 7 11.73 9.40 0.36
N ARG A 8 12.23 8.22 -0.03
CA ARG A 8 11.41 7.00 -0.07
C ARG A 8 10.97 6.55 1.33
N MET A 9 11.86 6.62 2.31
CA MET A 9 11.53 6.29 3.70
C MET A 9 10.47 7.24 4.25
N LEU A 10 10.62 8.55 4.02
CA LEU A 10 9.65 9.55 4.42
C LEU A 10 8.27 9.32 3.78
N SER A 11 8.21 9.00 2.48
CA SER A 11 6.95 8.65 1.81
C SER A 11 6.32 7.40 2.41
N MET A 12 7.12 6.37 2.69
CA MET A 12 6.65 5.13 3.30
C MET A 12 6.07 5.35 4.71
N ASP A 13 6.75 6.13 5.54
CA ASP A 13 6.30 6.46 6.89
C ASP A 13 5.00 7.27 6.88
N SER A 14 4.91 8.27 5.99
CA SER A 14 3.67 9.06 5.79
C SER A 14 2.47 8.19 5.38
N ILE A 15 2.70 7.18 4.53
CA ILE A 15 1.64 6.25 4.10
C ILE A 15 1.19 5.37 5.27
N LEU A 16 2.13 4.85 6.08
CA LEU A 16 1.81 4.05 7.27
C LEU A 16 1.03 4.85 8.31
N GLU A 17 1.48 6.07 8.59
CA GLU A 17 0.82 6.95 9.54
C GLU A 17 -0.61 7.23 9.10
N GLY A 18 -0.82 7.63 7.83
CA GLY A 18 -2.16 7.87 7.31
C GLY A 18 -3.07 6.64 7.34
N LEU A 19 -2.53 5.45 7.05
CA LEU A 19 -3.26 4.19 7.19
C LEU A 19 -3.63 3.90 8.66
N SER A 20 -2.74 4.21 9.59
CA SER A 20 -2.94 3.96 11.02
C SER A 20 -3.96 4.91 11.64
N GLU A 21 -4.03 6.14 11.14
CA GLU A 21 -5.00 7.17 11.53
C GLU A 21 -6.34 7.03 10.81
N GLY A 22 -6.38 6.24 9.73
CA GLY A 22 -7.57 6.09 8.89
C GLY A 22 -7.85 7.31 8.01
N THR A 23 -6.86 8.18 7.80
CA THR A 23 -6.98 9.37 6.94
C THR A 23 -6.86 9.03 5.45
N ILE A 24 -6.24 7.88 5.12
CA ILE A 24 -6.22 7.33 3.77
C ILE A 24 -6.74 5.89 3.78
N GLU A 25 -7.42 5.52 2.70
CA GLU A 25 -7.88 4.14 2.49
C GLU A 25 -6.74 3.25 1.96
N ILE A 26 -6.92 1.94 2.10
CA ILE A 26 -5.96 0.93 1.64
C ILE A 26 -5.69 1.07 0.14
N GLY A 27 -6.71 1.34 -0.68
CA GLY A 27 -6.54 1.48 -2.12
C GLY A 27 -5.63 2.65 -2.49
N GLU A 28 -5.83 3.79 -1.82
CA GLU A 28 -4.98 4.97 -2.00
C GLU A 28 -3.55 4.72 -1.52
N ALA A 29 -3.36 4.08 -0.36
CA ALA A 29 -2.04 3.71 0.12
C ALA A 29 -1.27 2.82 -0.88
N VAL A 30 -1.94 1.83 -1.47
CA VAL A 30 -1.33 0.95 -2.48
C VAL A 30 -0.97 1.72 -3.75
N ARG A 31 -1.83 2.64 -4.19
CA ARG A 31 -1.54 3.52 -5.33
C ARG A 31 -0.32 4.41 -5.06
N ARG A 32 -0.22 5.00 -3.87
CA ARG A 32 0.93 5.84 -3.46
C ARG A 32 2.22 5.02 -3.39
N LEU A 33 2.21 3.82 -2.81
CA LEU A 33 3.37 2.91 -2.83
C LEU A 33 3.83 2.60 -4.27
N ARG A 34 2.88 2.42 -5.19
CA ARG A 34 3.20 2.17 -6.59
C ARG A 34 3.83 3.39 -7.27
N VAL A 35 3.23 4.56 -7.14
CA VAL A 35 3.64 5.76 -7.90
C VAL A 35 4.80 6.50 -7.23
N GLU A 36 4.72 6.74 -5.93
CA GLU A 36 5.67 7.57 -5.18
C GLU A 36 6.91 6.75 -4.81
N VAL A 37 6.75 5.55 -4.24
CA VAL A 37 7.88 4.79 -3.70
C VAL A 37 8.61 4.00 -4.79
N THR A 38 7.86 3.23 -5.59
CA THR A 38 8.46 2.33 -6.59
C THR A 38 8.54 2.92 -7.99
N THR A 39 7.75 3.95 -8.30
CA THR A 39 7.62 4.57 -9.63
C THR A 39 7.26 3.56 -10.74
N LEU A 40 6.59 2.46 -10.37
CA LEU A 40 6.23 1.39 -11.30
C LEU A 40 4.84 1.60 -11.92
N ASN A 41 4.67 1.13 -13.16
CA ASN A 41 3.33 0.97 -13.72
C ASN A 41 2.60 -0.23 -13.07
N GLN A 42 1.28 -0.31 -13.25
CA GLN A 42 0.45 -1.35 -12.62
C GLN A 42 0.92 -2.77 -12.96
N ILE A 43 1.36 -3.02 -14.20
CA ILE A 43 1.83 -4.35 -14.64
C ILE A 43 3.09 -4.76 -13.87
N LYS A 44 4.10 -3.89 -13.83
CA LYS A 44 5.36 -4.16 -13.12
C LYS A 44 5.16 -4.28 -11.62
N PHE A 45 4.31 -3.43 -11.05
CA PHE A 45 4.00 -3.45 -9.63
C PHE A 45 3.24 -4.72 -9.20
N ALA A 46 2.23 -5.12 -9.97
CA ALA A 46 1.51 -6.37 -9.73
C ALA A 46 2.44 -7.59 -9.78
N ARG A 47 3.37 -7.61 -10.75
CA ARG A 47 4.41 -8.65 -10.85
C ARG A 47 5.34 -8.66 -9.64
N MET A 48 5.77 -7.49 -9.16
CA MET A 48 6.58 -7.35 -7.96
C MET A 48 5.85 -7.91 -6.72
N CYS A 49 4.56 -7.60 -6.59
CA CYS A 49 3.71 -8.07 -5.49
C CYS A 49 3.22 -9.52 -5.67
N LYS A 50 3.54 -10.18 -6.80
CA LYS A 50 3.10 -11.54 -7.15
C LYS A 50 1.58 -11.71 -7.14
N ILE A 51 0.85 -10.70 -7.65
CA ILE A 51 -0.60 -10.71 -7.84
C ILE A 51 -0.97 -10.42 -9.29
N SER A 52 -2.24 -10.67 -9.66
CA SER A 52 -2.72 -10.28 -10.98
C SER A 52 -2.90 -8.76 -11.07
N VAL A 53 -2.77 -8.19 -12.28
CA VAL A 53 -3.03 -6.76 -12.53
C VAL A 53 -4.46 -6.40 -12.17
N ARG A 54 -5.42 -7.28 -12.47
CA ARG A 54 -6.83 -7.09 -12.08
C ARG A 54 -6.99 -6.97 -10.57
N THR A 55 -6.32 -7.84 -9.80
CA THR A 55 -6.32 -7.78 -8.34
C THR A 55 -5.75 -6.47 -7.84
N LEU A 56 -4.64 -5.99 -8.43
CA LEU A 56 -4.07 -4.69 -8.08
C LEU A 56 -5.05 -3.54 -8.36
N VAL A 57 -5.69 -3.52 -9.54
CA VAL A 57 -6.65 -2.48 -9.92
C VAL A 57 -7.84 -2.45 -8.97
N HIS A 58 -8.42 -3.61 -8.65
CA HIS A 58 -9.51 -3.70 -7.68
C HIS A 58 -9.10 -3.22 -6.28
N ILE A 59 -7.87 -3.53 -5.84
CA ILE A 59 -7.33 -3.01 -4.58
C ILE A 59 -7.21 -1.48 -4.65
N GLU A 60 -6.61 -0.92 -5.71
CA GLU A 60 -6.41 0.53 -5.87
C GLU A 60 -7.73 1.31 -5.96
N GLN A 61 -8.77 0.72 -6.54
CA GLN A 61 -10.10 1.33 -6.64
C GLN A 61 -10.92 1.22 -5.35
N GLY A 62 -10.46 0.45 -4.35
CA GLY A 62 -11.27 0.12 -3.18
C GLY A 62 -12.48 -0.76 -3.52
N GLU A 63 -12.55 -1.30 -4.74
CA GLU A 63 -13.68 -2.09 -5.22
C GLU A 63 -13.51 -3.57 -4.87
N GLY A 64 -14.38 -4.08 -4.01
CA GLY A 64 -14.50 -5.50 -3.68
C GLY A 64 -13.84 -5.93 -2.37
N ASN A 65 -14.15 -7.15 -1.94
CA ASN A 65 -13.72 -7.67 -0.64
C ASN A 65 -12.33 -8.30 -0.73
N GLN A 66 -11.29 -7.48 -0.55
CA GLN A 66 -9.91 -7.93 -0.72
C GLN A 66 -9.49 -8.88 0.38
N THR A 67 -8.95 -10.03 -0.02
CA THR A 67 -8.47 -11.01 0.96
C THR A 67 -7.24 -10.47 1.68
N LEU A 68 -7.10 -10.80 2.97
CA LEU A 68 -5.87 -10.54 3.73
C LEU A 68 -4.62 -11.08 3.03
N LYS A 69 -4.75 -12.19 2.27
CA LYS A 69 -3.66 -12.76 1.48
C LYS A 69 -3.20 -11.81 0.38
N SER A 70 -4.12 -11.20 -0.36
CA SER A 70 -3.83 -10.23 -1.41
C SER A 70 -3.17 -8.97 -0.85
N LEU A 71 -3.71 -8.44 0.25
CA LEU A 71 -3.15 -7.26 0.92
C LEU A 71 -1.73 -7.54 1.43
N ASN A 72 -1.53 -8.67 2.12
CA ASN A 72 -0.20 -9.06 2.57
C ASN A 72 0.80 -9.24 1.41
N ALA A 73 0.36 -9.71 0.24
CA ALA A 73 1.23 -9.83 -0.92
C ALA A 73 1.72 -8.47 -1.44
N VAL A 74 0.87 -7.43 -1.37
CA VAL A 74 1.22 -6.05 -1.75
C VAL A 74 2.13 -5.39 -0.72
N PHE A 75 1.92 -5.64 0.56
CA PHE A 75 2.68 -5.02 1.65
C PHE A 75 4.04 -5.68 1.94
N ARG A 76 4.18 -6.98 1.63
CA ARG A 76 5.40 -7.75 1.91
C ARG A 76 6.69 -7.18 1.27
N PRO A 77 6.70 -6.67 0.02
CA PRO A 77 7.88 -6.02 -0.55
C PRO A 77 8.40 -4.82 0.25
N PHE A 78 7.54 -4.18 1.04
CA PHE A 78 7.85 -3.03 1.88
C PHE A 78 8.17 -3.40 3.33
N GLY A 79 8.23 -4.71 3.64
CA GLY A 79 8.43 -5.19 5.02
C GLY A 79 7.18 -5.11 5.89
N TRP A 80 6.00 -4.86 5.30
CA TRP A 80 4.75 -4.68 6.05
C TRP A 80 3.83 -5.89 5.95
N LYS A 81 2.92 -5.99 6.92
CA LYS A 81 1.90 -7.05 7.00
C LYS A 81 0.63 -6.49 7.63
N MET A 82 -0.53 -6.93 7.15
CA MET A 82 -1.81 -6.64 7.79
C MET A 82 -1.87 -7.29 9.18
N GLY A 83 -2.35 -6.52 10.15
CA GLY A 83 -2.49 -6.94 11.54
C GLY A 83 -3.66 -6.26 12.24
N VAL A 84 -4.01 -6.76 13.41
CA VAL A 84 -5.03 -6.17 14.27
C VAL A 84 -4.40 -5.05 15.09
N MET A 85 -5.03 -3.88 15.12
CA MET A 85 -4.60 -2.74 15.93
C MET A 85 -5.72 -2.33 16.89
N LYS A 86 -5.35 -1.71 18.02
CA LYS A 86 -6.33 -1.11 18.93
C LYS A 86 -6.96 0.10 18.25
N VAL A 87 -8.29 0.11 18.14
CA VAL A 87 -9.02 1.29 17.64
C VAL A 87 -8.76 2.46 18.59
N ARG A 88 -8.17 3.55 18.07
CA ARG A 88 -8.07 4.82 18.79
C ARG A 88 -9.46 5.43 18.83
N ARG A 89 -10.14 5.30 19.97
CA ARG A 89 -11.36 6.07 20.25
C ARG A 89 -10.92 7.40 20.83
N SER A 90 -11.22 8.51 20.17
CA SER A 90 -11.18 9.82 20.82
C SER A 90 -12.23 9.79 21.94
N LEU A 91 -11.80 9.95 23.18
CA LEU A 91 -12.68 10.21 24.33
C LEU A 91 -13.26 11.61 24.23
#